data_AF-A0A166HJL6-F1
#
_entry.id   AF-A0A166HJL6-F1
#
_cell.length_a   1.000
_cell.length_b   1.000
_cell.length_c   1.000
_cell.angle_alpha   90.00
_cell.angle_beta   90.00
_cell.angle_gamma   90.00
#
_symmetry.space_group_name_H-M   'P 1'
#
loop_
_entity.id
_entity.type
_entity.pdbx_description
1 polymer ?
#
loop_
_entity_poly.entity_id
_entity_poly.type
_entity_poly.pdbx_seq_one_letter_code
_entity_poly.pdbx_strand_id
1 'polypeptide(L)'
;MKDCFTGSMPWDDFVDTFYPIRGERPPLPELKFNVPLPCEDDPTSDISYYTERGTVSDFCRAINESGVCPSMDWVNTENVCIDMNGTLSTKDPKSKRKVDASGMEKPASGKLPVKPDFTRMKVAAEFKLLPQDPVVDADPEWTPEQRKEQGYVHQTANAIHARGQATSYALHSFSYKPRTHVTSLVIMGRWARLLRYDHSGVVVTERFDWRANKGRLLADFLSRVEHANAREDGVDDSVGDVSAFNEEQLIEARKAMKEFSDGMLDVPIEDKAKLRSVKCWDDSQLDENGLPKSRTLIATEPLGVNYSIVGRYTTSFIGYDINTRCAYWVKDSWPIDRPGEFEKEGRIYERLVDAGVPHIAEVECAGEVRWEEDNMVQRTRTAEFVKADWAGLTANIHPLSHYRILFKDIGRPITKFGSTHQLVTALSHAIEAHSVAYNDADVLHRDISAGNVLINRKGEGMLIDWDLALIYDNSPSAVNKSANS
;
A
#
# COMPACT_ATOMS: atom_id res chain seq x y z
N MET A 1 -4.11 14.16 1.35
CA MET A 1 -4.22 13.33 2.58
C MET A 1 -4.29 14.22 3.82
N LYS A 2 -5.42 14.89 4.07
CA LYS A 2 -5.66 15.59 5.33
C LYS A 2 -6.47 14.71 6.28
N ASP A 3 -7.47 14.00 5.76
CA ASP A 3 -8.45 13.29 6.60
C ASP A 3 -8.17 11.79 6.71
N CYS A 4 -6.91 11.39 6.46
CA CYS A 4 -6.44 9.99 6.45
C CYS A 4 -5.36 9.74 7.52
N PHE A 5 -5.18 10.67 8.47
CA PHE A 5 -4.22 10.54 9.57
C PHE A 5 -4.98 10.29 10.87
N THR A 6 -4.58 9.25 11.60
CA THR A 6 -4.95 9.03 12.99
C THR A 6 -3.71 9.13 13.86
N GLY A 7 -3.85 9.76 15.01
CA GLY A 7 -2.76 10.11 15.92
C GLY A 7 -3.32 10.99 17.01
N SER A 8 -2.55 11.52 17.94
CA SER A 8 -1.18 11.07 18.23
C SER A 8 -1.23 9.85 19.14
N MET A 9 -0.85 8.68 18.61
CA MET A 9 -0.81 7.44 19.38
C MET A 9 0.33 7.48 20.40
N PRO A 10 0.14 7.04 21.65
CA PRO A 10 1.24 6.90 22.60
C PRO A 10 2.36 6.04 22.02
N TRP A 11 3.61 6.40 22.32
CA TRP A 11 4.76 5.72 21.69
C TRP A 11 4.82 4.22 22.04
N ASP A 12 4.62 3.87 23.32
CA ASP A 12 4.63 2.47 23.78
C ASP A 12 3.53 1.66 23.09
N ASP A 13 2.30 2.21 23.06
CA ASP A 13 1.17 1.59 22.35
C ASP A 13 1.53 1.30 20.89
N PHE A 14 2.17 2.25 20.20
CA PHE A 14 2.53 2.10 18.78
C PHE A 14 3.52 0.96 18.57
N VAL A 15 4.62 0.93 19.31
CA VAL A 15 5.66 -0.09 19.11
C VAL A 15 5.20 -1.47 19.57
N ASP A 16 4.38 -1.57 20.62
CA ASP A 16 3.83 -2.85 21.07
C ASP A 16 2.74 -3.38 20.13
N THR A 17 1.98 -2.49 19.50
CA THR A 17 0.92 -2.86 18.56
C THR A 17 1.45 -3.31 17.21
N PHE A 18 2.46 -2.62 16.66
CA PHE A 18 2.94 -2.87 15.29
C PHE A 18 4.25 -3.66 15.23
N TYR A 19 5.04 -3.63 16.31
CA TYR A 19 6.33 -4.30 16.40
C TYR A 19 6.47 -5.04 17.74
N PRO A 20 5.59 -5.99 18.06
CA PRO A 20 5.57 -6.68 19.34
C PRO A 20 6.88 -7.47 19.57
N ILE A 21 7.31 -7.57 20.82
CA ILE A 21 8.47 -8.37 21.20
C ILE A 21 8.05 -9.85 21.22
N ARG A 22 8.55 -10.65 20.28
CA ARG A 22 8.22 -12.09 20.16
C ARG A 22 9.12 -13.04 20.95
N GLY A 23 10.21 -12.54 21.54
CA GLY A 23 11.17 -13.39 22.24
C GLY A 23 12.30 -12.62 22.90
N GLU A 24 13.32 -13.35 23.35
CA GLU A 24 14.54 -12.73 23.86
C GLU A 24 15.26 -11.95 22.76
N ARG A 25 15.70 -10.75 23.11
CA ARG A 25 16.51 -9.89 22.25
C ARG A 25 17.71 -9.38 23.04
N PRO A 26 18.82 -9.05 22.36
CA PRO A 26 19.98 -8.49 23.04
C PRO A 26 19.62 -7.24 23.85
N PRO A 27 20.34 -6.95 24.96
CA PRO A 27 20.20 -5.67 25.65
C PRO A 27 20.35 -4.50 24.68
N LEU A 28 19.46 -3.52 24.76
CA LEU A 28 19.51 -2.37 23.86
C LEU A 28 20.83 -1.60 24.07
N PRO A 29 21.61 -1.35 23.00
CA PRO A 29 22.82 -0.56 23.10
C PRO A 29 22.50 0.93 23.32
N GLU A 30 23.50 1.67 23.79
CA GLU A 30 23.43 3.13 23.86
C GLU A 30 23.73 3.73 22.48
N LEU A 31 22.91 4.70 22.03
CA LEU A 31 23.20 5.46 20.83
C LEU A 31 24.04 6.69 21.21
N LYS A 32 25.29 6.72 20.74
CA LYS A 32 26.26 7.78 21.07
C LYS A 32 26.32 8.83 19.95
N PHE A 33 25.62 9.94 20.16
CA PHE A 33 25.65 11.10 19.27
C PHE A 33 26.79 12.04 19.66
N ASN A 34 27.55 12.50 18.66
CA ASN A 34 28.69 13.40 18.83
C ASN A 34 28.35 14.84 18.40
N VAL A 35 27.33 15.00 17.57
CA VAL A 35 26.87 16.32 17.12
C VAL A 35 25.77 16.80 18.08
N PRO A 36 25.99 17.90 18.82
CA PRO A 36 24.98 18.46 19.71
C PRO A 36 23.77 18.96 18.91
N LEU A 37 22.60 19.00 19.53
CA LEU A 37 21.46 19.74 18.97
C LEU A 37 21.38 21.11 19.64
N PRO A 38 21.05 22.19 18.91
CA PRO A 38 20.87 23.50 19.53
C PRO A 38 19.84 23.54 20.67
N CYS A 39 18.86 22.64 20.65
CA CYS A 39 17.85 22.49 21.69
C CYS A 39 18.32 21.71 22.94
N GLU A 40 19.53 21.13 22.92
CA GLU A 40 20.17 20.54 24.11
C GLU A 40 20.76 21.62 25.03
N ASP A 41 21.13 22.79 24.46
CA ASP A 41 21.69 23.93 25.20
C ASP A 41 20.62 24.90 25.73
N ASP A 42 19.47 25.01 25.05
CA ASP A 42 18.30 25.80 25.50
C ASP A 42 16.97 25.01 25.24
N PRO A 43 16.35 24.43 26.29
CA PRO A 43 15.10 23.69 26.18
C PRO A 43 13.89 24.53 25.76
N THR A 44 13.96 25.86 25.93
CA THR A 44 12.89 26.82 25.61
C THR A 44 13.06 27.47 24.24
N SER A 45 14.21 27.26 23.62
CA SER A 45 14.49 27.71 22.27
C SER A 45 13.73 26.84 21.26
N ASP A 46 12.66 27.41 20.70
CA ASP A 46 12.05 26.98 19.44
C ASP A 46 12.99 27.22 18.22
N ILE A 47 14.27 27.56 18.45
CA ILE A 47 15.28 27.78 17.41
C ILE A 47 15.65 26.42 16.79
N SER A 48 14.83 26.09 15.82
CA SER A 48 14.79 24.92 14.94
C SER A 48 16.01 24.72 14.03
N TYR A 49 17.21 25.17 14.36
CA TYR A 49 18.34 25.11 13.42
C TYR A 49 19.00 23.72 13.38
N TYR A 50 18.44 22.77 12.62
CA TYR A 50 19.12 21.49 12.29
C TYR A 50 20.28 21.67 11.29
N THR A 51 20.59 22.89 10.83
CA THR A 51 21.59 23.11 9.77
C THR A 51 23.05 22.98 10.24
N GLU A 52 23.32 22.34 11.38
CA GLU A 52 24.69 21.93 11.68
C GLU A 52 25.09 20.82 10.71
N ARG A 53 26.15 21.09 9.93
CA ARG A 53 26.70 20.09 9.00
C ARG A 53 27.07 18.84 9.79
N GLY A 54 26.38 17.74 9.52
CA GLY A 54 26.77 16.43 10.00
C GLY A 54 25.77 15.74 10.91
N THR A 55 24.66 16.35 11.32
CA THR A 55 23.71 15.67 12.22
C THR A 55 23.10 14.42 11.60
N VAL A 56 22.82 14.42 10.28
CA VAL A 56 22.31 13.21 9.57
C VAL A 56 23.38 12.13 9.52
N SER A 57 24.62 12.53 9.23
CA SER A 57 25.78 11.62 9.26
C SER A 57 25.99 11.03 10.66
N ASP A 58 25.83 11.84 11.70
CA ASP A 58 26.00 11.44 13.10
C ASP A 58 24.91 10.49 13.56
N PHE A 59 23.66 10.75 13.15
CA PHE A 59 22.53 9.84 13.33
C PHE A 59 22.81 8.47 12.71
N CYS A 60 23.19 8.43 11.43
CA CYS A 60 23.51 7.18 10.73
C CYS A 60 24.71 6.47 11.38
N ARG A 61 25.77 7.21 11.72
CA ARG A 61 26.97 6.67 12.39
C ARG A 61 26.62 6.05 13.74
N ALA A 62 25.91 6.78 14.60
CA ALA A 62 25.57 6.32 15.94
C ALA A 62 24.74 5.03 15.91
N ILE A 63 23.79 4.91 14.97
CA ILE A 63 23.02 3.69 14.79
C ILE A 63 23.92 2.54 14.32
N ASN A 64 24.70 2.74 13.26
CA ASN A 64 25.57 1.68 12.70
C ASN A 64 26.63 1.20 13.70
N GLU A 65 27.26 2.11 14.46
CA GLU A 65 28.28 1.78 15.45
C GLU A 65 27.70 1.11 16.71
N SER A 66 26.42 1.35 17.04
CA SER A 66 25.77 0.73 18.18
C SER A 66 25.51 -0.77 18.00
N GLY A 67 25.41 -1.23 16.74
CA GLY A 67 25.03 -2.60 16.42
C GLY A 67 23.57 -2.95 16.75
N VAL A 68 22.68 -1.96 16.94
CA VAL A 68 21.27 -2.20 17.32
C VAL A 68 20.46 -2.96 16.26
N CYS A 69 20.76 -2.75 14.98
CA CYS A 69 20.10 -3.41 13.84
C CYS A 69 21.16 -3.89 12.84
N PRO A 70 21.90 -4.99 13.15
CA PRO A 70 23.06 -5.41 12.38
C PRO A 70 22.74 -5.87 10.96
N SER A 71 21.50 -6.27 10.66
CA SER A 71 21.07 -6.60 9.29
C SER A 71 20.90 -5.36 8.38
N MET A 72 20.91 -4.16 8.95
CA MET A 72 20.71 -2.89 8.23
C MET A 72 21.97 -2.02 8.25
N ASP A 73 22.16 -1.21 7.21
CA ASP A 73 23.02 -0.03 7.27
C ASP A 73 22.17 1.24 7.11
N TRP A 74 22.47 2.21 7.97
CA TRP A 74 21.96 3.57 7.85
C TRP A 74 22.92 4.42 7.02
N VAL A 75 22.42 4.97 5.93
CA VAL A 75 23.21 5.76 4.98
C VAL A 75 22.68 7.18 4.95
N ASN A 76 23.57 8.17 5.13
CA ASN A 76 23.23 9.56 4.88
C ASN A 76 23.04 9.76 3.38
N THR A 77 21.81 10.11 2.99
CA THR A 77 21.38 10.33 1.61
C THR A 77 20.88 11.77 1.37
N GLU A 78 21.12 12.68 2.31
CA GLU A 78 20.56 14.05 2.35
C GLU A 78 20.89 14.91 1.12
N ASN A 79 22.00 14.59 0.45
CA ASN A 79 22.51 15.28 -0.74
C ASN A 79 22.27 14.51 -2.04
N VAL A 80 21.53 13.40 -1.98
CA VAL A 80 21.22 12.55 -3.14
C VAL A 80 19.79 12.82 -3.56
N CYS A 81 19.65 13.56 -4.65
CA CYS A 81 18.37 13.75 -5.30
C CYS A 81 17.97 12.49 -6.05
N ILE A 82 16.77 11.99 -5.76
CA ILE A 82 16.14 10.90 -6.50
C ILE A 82 15.29 11.53 -7.60
N ASP A 83 15.45 11.05 -8.83
CA ASP A 83 14.44 11.25 -9.86
C ASP A 83 13.29 10.28 -9.58
N MET A 84 12.30 10.79 -8.85
CA MET A 84 11.12 10.03 -8.45
C MET A 84 10.05 10.00 -9.55
N ASN A 85 10.31 10.64 -10.69
CA ASN A 85 9.37 10.89 -11.77
C ASN A 85 9.79 10.17 -13.06
N GLY A 86 10.19 8.90 -13.01
CA GLY A 86 10.72 8.11 -14.14
C GLY A 86 9.91 8.11 -15.46
N THR A 87 8.82 8.85 -15.57
CA THR A 87 8.09 9.19 -16.81
C THR A 87 7.51 10.62 -16.92
N LEU A 88 7.56 11.53 -15.91
CA LEU A 88 6.70 12.75 -15.91
C LEU A 88 7.36 14.11 -15.60
N SER A 89 8.68 14.26 -15.46
CA SER A 89 9.25 15.60 -15.32
C SER A 89 10.70 15.70 -15.80
N THR A 90 10.88 15.95 -17.09
CA THR A 90 12.16 16.43 -17.63
C THR A 90 12.37 17.94 -17.45
N LYS A 91 11.47 18.67 -16.77
CA LYS A 91 11.44 20.15 -16.82
C LYS A 91 11.33 20.93 -15.50
N ASP A 92 11.11 20.32 -14.32
CA ASP A 92 11.17 21.07 -13.05
C ASP A 92 12.28 20.56 -12.10
N PRO A 93 13.39 21.31 -11.95
CA PRO A 93 14.45 21.01 -10.97
C PRO A 93 13.96 20.95 -9.51
N LYS A 94 12.79 21.53 -9.18
CA LYS A 94 12.19 21.49 -7.83
C LYS A 94 11.47 20.16 -7.52
N SER A 95 11.33 19.28 -8.50
CA SER A 95 10.73 17.95 -8.33
C SER A 95 11.70 16.89 -7.79
N LYS A 96 12.97 17.25 -7.59
CA LYS A 96 14.00 16.39 -6.99
C LYS A 96 13.70 16.17 -5.51
N ARG A 97 13.39 14.93 -5.15
CA ARG A 97 13.11 14.53 -3.76
C ARG A 97 14.36 13.89 -3.18
N LYS A 98 14.59 14.05 -1.87
CA LYS A 98 15.80 13.56 -1.19
C LYS A 98 15.38 12.93 0.14
N VAL A 99 15.63 11.64 0.32
CA VAL A 99 15.49 11.03 1.65
C VAL A 99 16.72 11.43 2.45
N ASP A 100 16.57 11.98 3.64
CA ASP A 100 17.73 12.45 4.41
C ASP A 100 18.59 11.29 4.93
N ALA A 101 18.00 10.33 5.63
CA ALA A 101 18.67 9.10 6.05
C ALA A 101 17.88 7.86 5.64
N SER A 102 18.59 6.88 5.07
CA SER A 102 18.01 5.64 4.55
C SER A 102 18.52 4.45 5.36
N GLY A 103 17.64 3.79 6.12
CA GLY A 103 17.89 2.50 6.75
C GLY A 103 17.58 1.37 5.78
N MET A 104 18.62 0.73 5.24
CA MET A 104 18.52 -0.27 4.18
C MET A 104 19.05 -1.62 4.65
N GLU A 105 18.37 -2.70 4.25
CA GLU A 105 18.86 -4.06 4.44
C GLU A 105 20.26 -4.22 3.82
N LYS A 106 21.17 -4.95 4.47
CA LYS A 106 22.53 -5.17 3.95
C LYS A 106 22.53 -6.11 2.75
N PRO A 107 23.37 -5.89 1.74
CA PRO A 107 23.48 -6.82 0.62
C PRO A 107 24.24 -8.06 1.07
N ALA A 108 23.97 -9.19 0.42
CA ALA A 108 24.72 -10.43 0.66
C ALA A 108 26.22 -10.26 0.35
N SER A 109 26.58 -9.35 -0.56
CA SER A 109 27.97 -8.95 -0.81
C SER A 109 28.07 -7.48 -1.24
N GLY A 110 29.21 -6.84 -0.92
CA GLY A 110 29.49 -5.45 -1.27
C GLY A 110 29.04 -4.43 -0.22
N LYS A 111 29.32 -3.15 -0.50
CA LYS A 111 28.86 -2.01 0.33
C LYS A 111 27.62 -1.40 -0.30
N LEU A 112 26.72 -0.89 0.54
CA LEU A 112 25.59 -0.10 0.07
C LEU A 112 26.07 1.17 -0.65
N PRO A 113 25.46 1.54 -1.78
CA PRO A 113 25.76 2.79 -2.44
C PRO A 113 25.25 3.97 -1.59
N VAL A 114 25.90 5.13 -1.72
CA VAL A 114 25.43 6.38 -1.10
C VAL A 114 24.29 6.95 -1.95
N LYS A 115 23.17 6.23 -1.99
CA LYS A 115 21.90 6.65 -2.60
C LYS A 115 20.74 5.88 -1.98
N PRO A 116 19.53 6.45 -1.94
CA PRO A 116 18.34 5.72 -1.55
C PRO A 116 18.05 4.56 -2.52
N ASP A 117 17.71 3.40 -1.97
CA ASP A 117 17.27 2.22 -2.72
C ASP A 117 15.99 1.65 -2.11
N PHE A 118 14.84 1.99 -2.70
CA PHE A 118 13.52 1.59 -2.22
C PHE A 118 13.27 0.08 -2.29
N THR A 119 14.08 -0.68 -3.04
CA THR A 119 13.99 -2.16 -3.05
C THR A 119 14.53 -2.77 -1.76
N ARG A 120 15.40 -2.06 -1.04
CA ARG A 120 16.12 -2.52 0.17
C ARG A 120 15.78 -1.70 1.41
N MET A 121 15.11 -0.57 1.23
CA MET A 121 14.75 0.35 2.31
C MET A 121 13.73 -0.30 3.26
N LYS A 122 14.08 -0.35 4.55
CA LYS A 122 13.16 -0.73 5.63
C LYS A 122 12.57 0.51 6.31
N VAL A 123 13.41 1.52 6.58
CA VAL A 123 12.99 2.74 7.25
C VAL A 123 13.60 3.97 6.56
N ALA A 124 12.74 4.91 6.15
CA ALA A 124 13.15 6.24 5.74
C ALA A 124 13.10 7.19 6.95
N ALA A 125 14.14 7.99 7.15
CA ALA A 125 14.17 9.06 8.14
C ALA A 125 14.32 10.42 7.46
N GLU A 126 13.38 11.32 7.75
CA GLU A 126 13.36 12.68 7.21
C GLU A 126 13.59 13.69 8.35
N PHE A 127 14.51 14.63 8.14
CA PHE A 127 14.84 15.66 9.10
C PHE A 127 14.16 16.97 8.72
N LYS A 128 13.39 17.51 9.67
CA LYS A 128 12.53 18.67 9.50
C LYS A 128 12.75 19.69 10.60
N LEU A 129 12.29 20.91 10.35
CA LEU A 129 12.15 21.94 11.38
C LEU A 129 10.88 21.65 12.19
N LEU A 130 10.82 22.06 13.46
CA LEU A 130 9.62 21.88 14.28
C LEU A 130 8.35 22.51 13.64
N PRO A 131 8.39 23.71 13.01
CA PRO A 131 7.23 24.24 12.29
C PRO A 131 6.79 23.43 11.05
N GLN A 132 7.60 22.46 10.62
CA GLN A 132 7.32 21.53 9.53
C GLN A 132 6.77 20.19 10.05
N ASP A 133 6.49 20.06 11.34
CA ASP A 133 5.86 18.86 11.92
C ASP A 133 4.60 18.51 11.13
N PRO A 134 4.49 17.26 10.60
CA PRO A 134 3.33 16.85 9.83
C PRO A 134 2.01 16.87 10.62
N VAL A 135 2.09 16.74 11.94
CA VAL A 135 0.96 16.55 12.85
C VAL A 135 1.09 17.49 14.06
N VAL A 136 -0.02 17.90 14.65
CA VAL A 136 -0.08 18.64 15.91
C VAL A 136 -0.58 17.68 16.98
N ASP A 137 0.16 17.53 18.08
CA ASP A 137 -0.32 16.74 19.22
C ASP A 137 -1.56 17.41 19.83
N ALA A 138 -2.47 16.58 20.33
CA ALA A 138 -3.63 17.05 21.07
C ALA A 138 -3.19 17.84 22.30
N ASP A 139 -4.02 18.81 22.70
CA ASP A 139 -3.88 19.38 24.04
C ASP A 139 -4.06 18.25 25.08
N PRO A 140 -3.10 18.06 26.01
CA PRO A 140 -3.22 17.06 27.06
C PRO A 140 -4.48 17.19 27.91
N GLU A 141 -5.04 18.41 28.02
CA GLU A 141 -6.25 18.70 28.79
C GLU A 141 -7.55 18.31 28.05
N TRP A 142 -7.48 18.02 26.75
CA TRP A 142 -8.67 17.64 26.00
C TRP A 142 -9.17 16.23 26.35
N THR A 143 -10.47 16.13 26.53
CA THR A 143 -11.21 14.85 26.60
C THR A 143 -11.16 14.11 25.26
N PRO A 144 -11.38 12.78 25.24
CA PRO A 144 -11.52 12.02 24.00
C PRO A 144 -12.56 12.62 23.04
N GLU A 145 -13.70 13.09 23.54
CA GLU A 145 -14.75 13.70 22.73
C GLU A 145 -14.27 15.00 22.07
N GLN A 146 -13.59 15.87 22.81
CA GLN A 146 -13.01 17.10 22.26
C GLN A 146 -11.95 16.80 21.20
N ARG A 147 -11.14 15.76 21.40
CA ARG A 147 -10.17 15.30 20.40
C ARG A 147 -10.84 14.88 19.10
N LYS A 148 -12.00 14.20 19.16
CA LYS A 148 -12.77 13.79 17.97
C LYS A 148 -13.35 14.95 17.17
N GLU A 149 -13.48 16.13 17.76
CA GLU A 149 -13.91 17.34 17.07
C GLU A 149 -12.73 18.07 16.38
N GLN A 150 -11.49 17.71 16.72
CA GLN A 150 -10.28 18.40 16.29
C GLN A 150 -9.45 17.56 15.31
N GLY A 151 -8.96 18.19 14.24
CA GLY A 151 -8.08 17.53 13.28
C GLY A 151 -6.61 17.69 13.68
N TYR A 152 -5.83 16.61 13.60
CA TYR A 152 -4.41 16.63 14.00
C TYR A 152 -3.44 17.00 12.89
N VAL A 153 -3.88 17.03 11.65
CA VAL A 153 -2.98 17.33 10.55
C VAL A 153 -2.59 18.80 10.57
N HIS A 154 -1.30 19.10 10.69
CA HIS A 154 -0.80 20.46 10.70
C HIS A 154 -0.99 21.12 9.32
N GLN A 155 -1.72 22.24 9.28
CA GLN A 155 -2.20 22.85 8.02
C GLN A 155 -1.33 23.99 7.49
N THR A 156 -0.19 24.28 8.12
CA THR A 156 0.74 25.28 7.58
C THR A 156 1.30 24.80 6.24
N ALA A 157 1.61 25.73 5.32
CA ALA A 157 2.18 25.38 4.01
C ALA A 157 3.45 24.52 4.14
N ASN A 158 4.27 24.82 5.16
CA ASN A 158 5.49 24.08 5.49
C ASN A 158 5.22 22.63 5.91
N ALA A 159 4.23 22.40 6.78
CA ALA A 159 3.84 21.06 7.21
C ALA A 159 3.14 20.26 6.10
N ILE A 160 2.33 20.91 5.26
CA ILE A 160 1.75 20.29 4.07
C ILE A 160 2.85 19.80 3.13
N HIS A 161 3.88 20.62 2.90
CA HIS A 161 5.02 20.24 2.07
C HIS A 161 5.80 19.06 2.68
N ALA A 162 6.10 19.12 3.98
CA ALA A 162 6.80 18.05 4.69
C ALA A 162 6.02 16.72 4.67
N ARG A 163 4.70 16.75 4.91
CA ARG A 163 3.85 15.56 4.75
C ARG A 163 3.88 15.00 3.34
N GLY A 164 3.73 15.86 2.33
CA GLY A 164 3.75 15.42 0.94
C GLY A 164 5.06 14.75 0.56
N GLN A 165 6.18 15.26 1.11
CA GLN A 165 7.50 14.65 0.93
C GLN A 165 7.60 13.30 1.64
N ALA A 166 7.27 13.19 2.93
CA ALA A 166 7.33 11.92 3.67
C ALA A 166 6.43 10.84 3.04
N THR A 167 5.22 11.24 2.63
CA THR A 167 4.26 10.39 1.89
C THR A 167 4.85 9.85 0.60
N SER A 168 5.61 10.68 -0.13
CA SER A 168 6.18 10.26 -1.40
C SER A 168 7.16 9.09 -1.23
N TYR A 169 7.87 8.98 -0.10
CA TYR A 169 8.76 7.84 0.16
C TYR A 169 8.00 6.55 0.44
N ALA A 170 6.86 6.64 1.16
CA ALA A 170 5.98 5.51 1.34
C ALA A 170 5.44 5.02 -0.02
N LEU A 171 5.03 5.94 -0.90
CA LEU A 171 4.59 5.63 -2.27
C LEU A 171 5.64 4.86 -3.07
N HIS A 172 6.91 5.31 -3.06
CA HIS A 172 7.99 4.56 -3.71
C HIS A 172 8.24 3.21 -3.06
N SER A 173 8.19 3.12 -1.73
CA SER A 173 8.34 1.84 -1.05
C SER A 173 7.29 0.83 -1.51
N PHE A 174 6.02 1.23 -1.66
CA PHE A 174 4.96 0.40 -2.23
C PHE A 174 5.13 0.08 -3.72
N SER A 175 5.78 0.97 -4.49
CA SER A 175 5.97 0.79 -5.94
C SER A 175 7.13 -0.13 -6.29
N TYR A 176 8.14 -0.24 -5.42
CA TYR A 176 9.37 -1.01 -5.67
C TYR A 176 9.39 -2.39 -5.00
N LYS A 177 8.64 -2.58 -3.92
CA LYS A 177 8.54 -3.86 -3.21
C LYS A 177 7.07 -4.13 -2.85
N PRO A 178 6.57 -5.37 -3.01
CA PRO A 178 5.26 -5.76 -2.51
C PRO A 178 5.18 -5.50 -1.00
N ARG A 179 4.37 -4.53 -0.60
CA ARG A 179 4.23 -4.11 0.79
C ARG A 179 2.78 -3.90 1.16
N THR A 180 2.40 -4.34 2.36
CA THR A 180 1.08 -4.09 2.94
C THR A 180 1.05 -2.77 3.72
N HIS A 181 2.21 -2.34 4.22
CA HIS A 181 2.41 -1.07 4.91
C HIS A 181 3.89 -0.68 4.93
N VAL A 182 4.14 0.58 5.33
CA VAL A 182 5.48 1.17 5.43
C VAL A 182 5.56 2.00 6.69
N THR A 183 6.65 1.92 7.44
CA THR A 183 6.91 2.81 8.59
C THR A 183 8.09 3.73 8.29
N SER A 184 7.94 5.03 8.60
CA SER A 184 8.98 6.04 8.45
C SER A 184 9.18 6.83 9.74
N LEU A 185 10.33 7.48 9.85
CA LEU A 185 10.70 8.36 10.96
C LEU A 185 10.73 9.82 10.48
N VAL A 186 10.12 10.73 11.23
CA VAL A 186 10.30 12.17 11.04
C VAL A 186 10.97 12.74 12.28
N ILE A 187 12.13 13.39 12.10
CA ILE A 187 12.91 13.99 13.19
C ILE A 187 12.83 15.51 13.10
N MET A 188 12.57 16.17 14.22
CA MET A 188 12.38 17.61 14.37
C MET A 188 13.14 18.12 15.61
N GLY A 189 14.42 18.47 15.43
CA GLY A 189 15.29 18.77 16.55
C GLY A 189 15.42 17.56 17.48
N ARG A 190 15.10 17.72 18.78
CA ARG A 190 15.06 16.62 19.75
C ARG A 190 13.85 15.69 19.62
N TRP A 191 12.81 16.11 18.91
CA TRP A 191 11.57 15.36 18.81
C TRP A 191 11.59 14.43 17.59
N ALA A 192 10.94 13.29 17.70
CA ALA A 192 10.69 12.41 16.57
C ALA A 192 9.24 11.89 16.58
N ARG A 193 8.79 11.44 15.42
CA ARG A 193 7.53 10.71 15.23
C ARG A 193 7.74 9.49 14.36
N LEU A 194 7.05 8.40 14.69
CA LEU A 194 6.88 7.27 13.79
C LEU A 194 5.58 7.48 13.00
N LEU A 195 5.64 7.24 11.69
CA LEU A 195 4.50 7.30 10.79
C LEU A 195 4.37 5.96 10.09
N ARG A 196 3.30 5.22 10.37
CA ARG A 196 2.96 3.97 9.70
C ARG A 196 1.87 4.20 8.66
N TYR A 197 2.21 4.02 7.40
CA TYR A 197 1.33 4.13 6.25
C TYR A 197 0.81 2.75 5.86
N ASP A 198 -0.50 2.58 5.77
CA ASP A 198 -1.13 1.49 5.02
C ASP A 198 -2.16 2.07 4.05
N HIS A 199 -2.83 1.20 3.29
CA HIS A 199 -3.78 1.66 2.28
C HIS A 199 -5.06 2.29 2.86
N SER A 200 -5.30 2.19 4.17
CA SER A 200 -6.43 2.84 4.85
C SER A 200 -6.09 4.25 5.32
N GLY A 201 -4.83 4.49 5.69
CA GLY A 201 -4.37 5.80 6.15
C GLY A 201 -3.00 5.75 6.81
N VAL A 202 -2.78 6.68 7.74
CA VAL A 202 -1.51 6.83 8.45
C VAL A 202 -1.76 6.87 9.95
N VAL A 203 -1.12 5.98 10.69
CA VAL A 203 -1.03 6.06 12.16
C VAL A 203 0.25 6.80 12.53
N VAL A 204 0.13 7.82 13.39
CA VAL A 204 1.27 8.66 13.80
C VAL A 204 1.38 8.68 15.32
N THR A 205 2.60 8.53 15.83
CA THR A 205 2.87 8.66 17.27
C THR A 205 2.77 10.10 17.74
N GLU A 206 2.59 10.28 19.05
CA GLU A 206 3.01 11.51 19.72
C GLU A 206 4.52 11.78 19.51
N ARG A 207 4.94 13.01 19.81
CA ARG A 207 6.37 13.33 19.82
C ARG A 207 7.05 12.56 20.94
N PHE A 208 8.16 11.91 20.62
CA PHE A 208 9.07 11.34 21.60
C PHE A 208 10.47 11.94 21.46
N ASP A 209 11.20 12.01 22.55
CA ASP A 209 12.60 12.43 22.52
C ASP A 209 13.47 11.25 22.08
N TRP A 210 14.02 11.33 20.87
CA TRP A 210 14.80 10.25 20.27
C TRP A 210 16.23 10.15 20.77
N ARG A 211 16.71 11.16 21.53
CA ARG A 211 18.05 11.18 22.15
C ARG A 211 18.00 10.93 23.66
N ALA A 212 16.86 11.15 24.30
CA ALA A 212 16.68 10.92 25.73
C ALA A 212 17.14 9.51 26.15
N ASN A 213 17.68 9.43 27.37
CA ASN A 213 18.20 8.19 27.95
C ASN A 213 19.18 7.46 27.01
N LYS A 214 20.06 8.22 26.35
CA LYS A 214 21.07 7.72 25.39
C LYS A 214 20.43 7.00 24.19
N GLY A 215 19.34 7.57 23.69
CA GLY A 215 18.60 7.08 22.52
C GLY A 215 17.77 5.84 22.76
N ARG A 216 17.32 5.60 24.01
CA ARG A 216 16.63 4.35 24.40
C ARG A 216 15.42 4.01 23.52
N LEU A 217 14.54 4.98 23.25
CA LEU A 217 13.33 4.77 22.46
C LEU A 217 13.66 4.49 20.99
N LEU A 218 14.60 5.23 20.41
CA LEU A 218 15.06 4.98 19.04
C LEU A 218 15.73 3.61 18.92
N ALA A 219 16.59 3.24 19.87
CA ALA A 219 17.21 1.92 19.91
C ALA A 219 16.18 0.80 20.05
N ASP A 220 15.14 1.01 20.86
CA ASP A 220 14.07 0.04 21.04
C ASP A 220 13.30 -0.21 19.74
N PHE A 221 12.88 0.86 19.06
CA PHE A 221 12.20 0.76 17.76
C PHE A 221 13.08 0.04 16.72
N LEU A 222 14.35 0.44 16.58
CA LEU A 222 15.27 -0.16 15.61
C LEU A 222 15.54 -1.63 15.90
N SER A 223 15.68 -1.99 17.19
CA SER A 223 15.81 -3.38 17.62
C SER A 223 14.56 -4.19 17.28
N ARG A 224 13.36 -3.62 17.41
CA ARG A 224 12.12 -4.32 17.01
C ARG A 224 12.02 -4.49 15.49
N VAL A 225 12.42 -3.48 14.70
CA VAL A 225 12.46 -3.57 13.22
C VAL A 225 13.48 -4.61 12.72
N GLU A 226 14.60 -4.79 13.43
CA GLU A 226 15.59 -5.84 13.15
C GLU A 226 14.97 -7.25 13.26
N HIS A 227 14.12 -7.47 14.28
CA HIS A 227 13.54 -8.78 14.58
C HIS A 227 12.12 -8.95 14.03
N ALA A 228 11.61 -7.96 13.28
CA ALA A 228 10.29 -7.97 12.69
C ALA A 228 10.19 -9.09 11.64
N ASN A 229 9.10 -9.86 11.70
CA ASN A 229 8.78 -10.81 10.64
C ASN A 229 8.21 -10.09 9.39
N ALA A 230 7.91 -10.83 8.31
CA ALA A 230 7.39 -10.24 7.07
C ALA A 230 6.13 -9.40 7.31
N ARG A 231 5.21 -9.89 8.15
CA ARG A 231 3.98 -9.17 8.53
C ARG A 231 4.30 -7.86 9.22
N GLU A 232 5.17 -7.84 10.22
CA GLU A 232 5.52 -6.66 11.00
C GLU A 232 6.36 -5.64 10.20
N ASP A 233 7.22 -6.12 9.31
CA ASP A 233 7.97 -5.27 8.38
C ASP A 233 7.10 -4.77 7.21
N GLY A 234 5.87 -5.27 7.10
CA GLY A 234 4.94 -4.93 6.03
C GLY A 234 5.32 -5.47 4.66
N VAL A 235 6.14 -6.51 4.59
CA VAL A 235 6.48 -7.23 3.35
C VAL A 235 5.37 -8.22 3.04
N ASP A 236 4.78 -8.14 1.85
CA ASP A 236 3.78 -9.13 1.41
C ASP A 236 4.45 -10.46 1.07
N ASP A 237 4.25 -11.47 1.92
CA ASP A 237 4.84 -12.81 1.82
C ASP A 237 4.12 -13.73 0.80
N SER A 238 2.99 -13.29 0.26
CA SER A 238 2.30 -13.96 -0.83
C SER A 238 2.95 -13.71 -2.21
N VAL A 239 3.96 -12.83 -2.25
CA VAL A 239 4.76 -12.53 -3.44
C VAL A 239 6.22 -12.89 -3.18
N GLY A 240 6.79 -13.71 -4.05
CA GLY A 240 8.16 -14.20 -3.91
C GLY A 240 8.96 -14.12 -5.20
N ASP A 241 10.16 -14.68 -5.17
CA ASP A 241 10.93 -14.93 -6.39
C ASP A 241 10.39 -16.16 -7.14
N VAL A 242 11.00 -16.47 -8.28
CA VAL A 242 10.61 -17.60 -9.14
C VAL A 242 11.44 -18.86 -8.92
N SER A 243 12.17 -18.97 -7.80
CA SER A 243 13.05 -20.11 -7.51
C SER A 243 12.33 -21.46 -7.42
N ALA A 244 11.02 -21.44 -7.17
CA ALA A 244 10.17 -22.63 -7.18
C ALA A 244 9.90 -23.20 -8.60
N PHE A 245 10.27 -22.47 -9.66
CA PHE A 245 10.01 -22.85 -11.04
C PHE A 245 11.29 -23.14 -11.82
N ASN A 246 11.22 -24.07 -12.77
CA ASN A 246 12.34 -24.38 -13.66
C ASN A 246 12.35 -23.49 -14.91
N GLU A 247 13.47 -23.47 -15.65
CA GLU A 247 13.63 -22.63 -16.84
C GLU A 247 12.61 -22.93 -17.95
N GLU A 248 12.20 -24.18 -18.15
CA GLU A 248 11.19 -24.54 -19.16
C GLU A 248 9.83 -23.92 -18.83
N GLN A 249 9.43 -23.96 -17.55
CA GLN A 249 8.21 -23.31 -17.06
C GLN A 249 8.27 -21.79 -17.22
N LEU A 250 9.44 -21.18 -16.97
CA LEU A 250 9.62 -19.73 -17.16
C LEU A 250 9.54 -19.32 -18.64
N ILE A 251 10.12 -20.12 -19.54
CA ILE A 251 10.04 -19.89 -20.99
C ILE A 251 8.58 -20.02 -21.46
N GLU A 252 7.89 -21.07 -21.02
CA GLU A 252 6.48 -21.27 -21.33
C GLU A 252 5.62 -20.11 -20.83
N ALA A 253 5.79 -19.71 -19.57
CA ALA A 253 5.05 -18.61 -18.97
C ALA A 253 5.25 -17.31 -19.76
N ARG A 254 6.49 -16.97 -20.12
CA ARG A 254 6.80 -15.79 -20.95
C ARG A 254 6.07 -15.82 -22.29
N LYS A 255 6.05 -16.99 -22.95
CA LYS A 255 5.36 -17.15 -24.23
C LYS A 255 3.85 -16.96 -24.06
N ALA A 256 3.24 -17.66 -23.11
CA ALA A 256 1.80 -17.60 -22.85
C ALA A 256 1.34 -16.20 -22.47
N MET A 257 2.07 -15.49 -21.59
CA MET A 257 1.73 -14.12 -21.20
C MET A 257 1.85 -13.12 -22.35
N LYS A 258 2.86 -13.27 -23.22
CA LYS A 258 2.95 -12.46 -24.45
C LYS A 258 1.79 -12.73 -25.38
N GLU A 259 1.50 -13.99 -25.68
CA GLU A 259 0.37 -14.38 -26.53
C GLU A 259 -0.96 -13.89 -25.96
N PHE A 260 -1.12 -13.88 -24.64
CA PHE A 260 -2.28 -13.35 -23.93
C PHE A 260 -2.39 -11.81 -23.98
N SER A 261 -1.27 -11.11 -23.96
CA SER A 261 -1.24 -9.64 -23.97
C SER A 261 -1.14 -9.01 -25.38
N ASP A 262 -0.91 -9.83 -26.41
CA ASP A 262 -0.65 -9.36 -27.77
C ASP A 262 -1.77 -8.48 -28.33
N GLY A 263 -1.40 -7.28 -28.81
CA GLY A 263 -2.32 -6.28 -29.32
C GLY A 263 -3.30 -5.66 -28.29
N MET A 264 -3.22 -6.04 -27.02
CA MET A 264 -4.13 -5.58 -25.95
C MET A 264 -3.50 -4.55 -25.01
N LEU A 265 -2.17 -4.54 -24.90
CA LEU A 265 -1.42 -3.56 -24.11
C LEU A 265 -0.82 -2.46 -24.98
N ASP A 266 -0.80 -1.23 -24.44
CA ASP A 266 -0.09 -0.10 -25.07
C ASP A 266 1.43 -0.31 -25.07
N VAL A 267 1.96 -0.95 -24.01
CA VAL A 267 3.38 -1.30 -23.86
C VAL A 267 3.49 -2.82 -23.77
N PRO A 268 4.08 -3.48 -24.78
CA PRO A 268 4.28 -4.93 -24.76
C PRO A 268 5.20 -5.39 -23.63
N ILE A 269 4.99 -6.62 -23.16
CA ILE A 269 5.85 -7.24 -22.15
C ILE A 269 7.21 -7.60 -22.79
N GLU A 270 8.29 -7.08 -22.23
CA GLU A 270 9.64 -7.36 -22.68
C GLU A 270 10.03 -8.84 -22.49
N ASP A 271 10.82 -9.37 -23.42
CA ASP A 271 11.32 -10.75 -23.38
C ASP A 271 12.02 -11.09 -22.07
N LYS A 272 12.80 -10.13 -21.55
CA LYS A 272 13.60 -10.25 -20.34
C LYS A 272 12.95 -9.60 -19.12
N ALA A 273 11.64 -9.29 -19.17
CA ALA A 273 10.92 -8.74 -18.04
C ALA A 273 11.16 -9.57 -16.78
N LYS A 274 11.39 -8.90 -15.66
CA LYS A 274 11.57 -9.57 -14.37
C LYS A 274 10.26 -10.28 -14.01
N LEU A 275 10.39 -11.50 -13.49
CA LEU A 275 9.27 -12.32 -13.06
C LEU A 275 9.30 -12.51 -11.54
N ARG A 276 8.14 -12.80 -10.98
CA ARG A 276 7.91 -13.06 -9.56
C ARG A 276 6.87 -14.18 -9.40
N SER A 277 6.87 -14.83 -8.24
CA SER A 277 5.76 -15.72 -7.86
C SER A 277 4.68 -14.91 -7.15
N VAL A 278 3.41 -15.22 -7.43
CA VAL A 278 2.26 -14.57 -6.76
C VAL A 278 1.23 -15.63 -6.39
N LYS A 279 0.92 -15.75 -5.10
CA LYS A 279 -0.12 -16.66 -4.61
C LYS A 279 -1.49 -16.00 -4.69
N CYS A 280 -2.48 -16.74 -5.16
CA CYS A 280 -3.86 -16.28 -5.31
C CYS A 280 -4.79 -17.30 -4.65
N TRP A 281 -5.75 -16.81 -3.87
CA TRP A 281 -6.72 -17.64 -3.15
C TRP A 281 -8.07 -17.59 -3.85
N ASP A 282 -8.83 -18.67 -3.73
CA ASP A 282 -10.19 -18.78 -4.25
C ASP A 282 -11.16 -18.97 -3.08
N ASP A 283 -11.85 -17.89 -2.70
CA ASP A 283 -12.80 -17.92 -1.58
C ASP A 283 -14.06 -18.76 -1.90
N SER A 284 -14.27 -19.14 -3.17
CA SER A 284 -15.36 -20.03 -3.59
C SER A 284 -15.03 -21.52 -3.40
N GLN A 285 -13.74 -21.86 -3.26
CA GLN A 285 -13.27 -23.25 -3.17
C GLN A 285 -12.49 -23.50 -1.89
N LEU A 286 -13.02 -24.35 -1.01
CA LEU A 286 -12.35 -24.73 0.22
C LEU A 286 -11.53 -26.02 0.06
N ASP A 287 -10.43 -26.12 0.79
CA ASP A 287 -9.64 -27.33 0.97
C ASP A 287 -10.23 -28.25 2.06
N GLU A 288 -9.54 -29.35 2.35
CA GLU A 288 -9.96 -30.33 3.35
C GLU A 288 -10.00 -29.79 4.79
N ASN A 289 -9.33 -28.66 5.06
CA ASN A 289 -9.29 -27.99 6.36
C ASN A 289 -10.27 -26.82 6.44
N GLY A 290 -11.07 -26.58 5.38
CA GLY A 290 -12.00 -25.46 5.32
C GLY A 290 -11.34 -24.11 5.01
N LEU A 291 -10.10 -24.09 4.55
CA LEU A 291 -9.41 -22.88 4.11
C LEU A 291 -9.60 -22.68 2.60
N PRO A 292 -9.64 -21.43 2.09
CA PRO A 292 -9.64 -21.18 0.65
C PRO A 292 -8.45 -21.83 -0.03
N LYS A 293 -8.71 -22.57 -1.11
CA LYS A 293 -7.67 -23.12 -1.97
C LYS A 293 -6.84 -21.99 -2.53
N SER A 294 -5.55 -22.25 -2.73
CA SER A 294 -4.64 -21.29 -3.34
C SER A 294 -3.88 -21.90 -4.50
N ARG A 295 -3.40 -21.03 -5.40
CA ARG A 295 -2.54 -21.35 -6.53
C ARG A 295 -1.42 -20.33 -6.63
N THR A 296 -0.25 -20.75 -7.09
CA THR A 296 0.90 -19.85 -7.29
C THR A 296 1.13 -19.63 -8.77
N LEU A 297 1.14 -18.36 -9.18
CA LEU A 297 1.36 -17.93 -10.55
C LEU A 297 2.81 -17.49 -10.77
N ILE A 298 3.32 -17.69 -11.98
CA ILE A 298 4.47 -16.94 -12.50
C ILE A 298 3.92 -15.64 -13.06
N ALA A 299 4.32 -14.49 -12.51
CA ALA A 299 3.73 -13.20 -12.86
C ALA A 299 4.77 -12.17 -13.28
N THR A 300 4.34 -11.19 -14.08
CA THR A 300 5.11 -9.98 -14.36
C THR A 300 5.13 -9.05 -13.14
N GLU A 301 6.03 -8.07 -13.17
CA GLU A 301 5.87 -6.86 -12.36
C GLU A 301 4.56 -6.12 -12.72
N PRO A 302 4.02 -5.27 -11.83
CA PRO A 302 2.85 -4.45 -12.12
C PRO A 302 3.00 -3.64 -13.42
N LEU A 303 1.94 -3.61 -14.24
CA LEU A 303 1.92 -2.92 -15.54
C LEU A 303 1.77 -1.39 -15.42
N GLY A 304 1.49 -0.88 -14.22
CA GLY A 304 1.33 0.53 -13.94
C GLY A 304 1.63 0.86 -12.48
N VAL A 305 1.88 2.13 -12.21
CA VAL A 305 2.15 2.65 -10.87
C VAL A 305 0.88 3.33 -10.35
N ASN A 306 0.46 2.99 -9.14
CA ASN A 306 -0.58 3.74 -8.46
C ASN A 306 0.05 4.94 -7.75
N TYR A 307 -0.55 6.13 -7.87
CA TYR A 307 -0.02 7.36 -7.26
C TYR A 307 -0.70 7.73 -5.93
N SER A 308 -1.79 7.04 -5.58
CA SER A 308 -2.46 7.21 -4.29
C SER A 308 -2.02 6.12 -3.34
N ILE A 309 -1.46 6.46 -2.18
CA ILE A 309 -1.13 5.45 -1.17
C ILE A 309 -2.34 4.97 -0.37
N VAL A 310 -3.38 5.81 -0.24
CA VAL A 310 -4.62 5.53 0.49
C VAL A 310 -5.76 5.24 -0.50
N GLY A 311 -6.62 4.30 -0.15
CA GLY A 311 -7.75 3.82 -0.97
C GLY A 311 -7.50 2.41 -1.48
N ARG A 312 -8.13 2.06 -2.61
CA ARG A 312 -8.10 0.70 -3.16
C ARG A 312 -6.71 0.20 -3.58
N TYR A 313 -5.74 1.09 -3.77
CA TYR A 313 -4.38 0.78 -4.24
C TYR A 313 -4.36 -0.30 -5.35
N THR A 314 -5.22 -0.15 -6.37
CA THR A 314 -5.35 -1.15 -7.42
C THR A 314 -4.10 -1.18 -8.29
N THR A 315 -3.53 -2.36 -8.47
CA THR A 315 -2.48 -2.67 -9.43
C THR A 315 -2.92 -3.85 -10.30
N SER A 316 -2.29 -4.01 -11.46
CA SER A 316 -2.59 -5.15 -12.33
C SER A 316 -1.34 -5.66 -13.02
N PHE A 317 -1.31 -6.96 -13.27
CA PHE A 317 -0.21 -7.67 -13.92
C PHE A 317 -0.73 -8.91 -14.62
N ILE A 318 0.11 -9.52 -15.46
CA ILE A 318 -0.23 -10.80 -16.09
C ILE A 318 0.37 -11.92 -15.25
N GLY A 319 -0.44 -12.93 -14.94
CA GLY A 319 -0.02 -14.14 -14.23
C GLY A 319 -0.27 -15.38 -15.08
N TYR A 320 0.64 -16.35 -14.99
CA TYR A 320 0.54 -17.64 -15.66
C TYR A 320 0.49 -18.77 -14.62
N ASP A 321 -0.49 -19.63 -14.75
CA ASP A 321 -0.67 -20.81 -13.90
C ASP A 321 -0.13 -22.06 -14.62
N ILE A 322 0.89 -22.68 -14.02
CA ILE A 322 1.55 -23.87 -14.56
C ILE A 322 0.61 -25.10 -14.64
N ASN A 323 -0.42 -25.16 -13.78
CA ASN A 323 -1.30 -26.32 -13.69
C ASN A 323 -2.37 -26.29 -14.78
N THR A 324 -2.99 -25.13 -14.97
CA THR A 324 -3.99 -24.92 -16.03
C THR A 324 -3.37 -24.57 -17.38
N ARG A 325 -2.08 -24.18 -17.38
CA ARG A 325 -1.34 -23.67 -18.55
C ARG A 325 -2.01 -22.46 -19.19
N CYS A 326 -2.64 -21.63 -18.36
CA CYS A 326 -3.37 -20.44 -18.79
C CYS A 326 -2.72 -19.17 -18.23
N ALA A 327 -2.78 -18.09 -19.01
CA ALA A 327 -2.44 -16.75 -18.57
C ALA A 327 -3.72 -15.97 -18.21
N TYR A 328 -3.60 -15.10 -17.21
CA TYR A 328 -4.69 -14.33 -16.63
C TYR A 328 -4.29 -12.87 -16.46
N TRP A 329 -5.27 -11.97 -16.60
CA TRP A 329 -5.15 -10.63 -16.06
C TRP A 329 -5.42 -10.67 -14.56
N VAL A 330 -4.43 -10.33 -13.75
CA VAL A 330 -4.55 -10.32 -12.29
C VAL A 330 -4.82 -8.90 -11.82
N LYS A 331 -5.97 -8.68 -11.20
CA LYS A 331 -6.29 -7.45 -10.45
C LYS A 331 -5.90 -7.68 -9.00
N ASP A 332 -5.05 -6.82 -8.45
CA ASP A 332 -4.58 -6.83 -7.07
C ASP A 332 -4.99 -5.50 -6.42
N SER A 333 -5.73 -5.56 -5.32
CA SER A 333 -6.39 -4.38 -4.74
C SER A 333 -6.71 -4.54 -3.26
N TRP A 334 -7.09 -3.43 -2.63
CA TRP A 334 -7.48 -3.30 -1.22
C TRP A 334 -8.92 -2.77 -1.11
N PRO A 335 -9.94 -3.55 -1.49
CA PRO A 335 -11.34 -3.14 -1.36
C PRO A 335 -11.74 -2.95 0.11
N ILE A 336 -12.81 -2.17 0.32
CA ILE A 336 -13.39 -1.96 1.65
C ILE A 336 -13.80 -3.31 2.25
N ASP A 337 -13.44 -3.52 3.52
CA ASP A 337 -13.73 -4.70 4.30
C ASP A 337 -14.81 -4.39 5.33
N ARG A 338 -16.05 -4.27 4.83
CA ARG A 338 -17.26 -4.12 5.64
C ARG A 338 -18.31 -5.11 5.16
N PRO A 339 -18.23 -6.38 5.63
CA PRO A 339 -19.18 -7.41 5.25
C PRO A 339 -20.63 -6.95 5.42
N GLY A 340 -21.47 -7.20 4.42
CA GLY A 340 -22.87 -6.79 4.39
C GLY A 340 -23.12 -5.33 3.93
N GLU A 341 -22.12 -4.45 3.95
CA GLU A 341 -22.19 -3.11 3.33
C GLU A 341 -21.52 -3.11 1.95
N PHE A 342 -20.37 -3.79 1.85
CA PHE A 342 -19.60 -3.94 0.63
C PHE A 342 -19.28 -5.42 0.40
N GLU A 343 -19.85 -5.98 -0.66
CA GLU A 343 -19.54 -7.33 -1.10
C GLU A 343 -18.26 -7.36 -1.92
N LYS A 344 -17.49 -8.45 -1.81
CA LYS A 344 -16.26 -8.60 -2.59
C LYS A 344 -16.61 -8.82 -4.06
N GLU A 345 -15.85 -8.19 -4.94
CA GLU A 345 -16.09 -8.20 -6.39
C GLU A 345 -16.20 -9.61 -6.97
N GLY A 346 -15.43 -10.59 -6.47
CA GLY A 346 -15.56 -11.99 -6.89
C GLY A 346 -16.97 -12.56 -6.69
N ARG A 347 -17.62 -12.26 -5.55
CA ARG A 347 -19.01 -12.67 -5.28
C ARG A 347 -20.02 -11.93 -6.14
N ILE A 348 -19.71 -10.68 -6.51
CA ILE A 348 -20.52 -9.96 -7.49
C ILE A 348 -20.46 -10.67 -8.84
N TYR A 349 -19.27 -11.04 -9.32
CA TYR A 349 -19.13 -11.78 -10.57
C TYR A 349 -19.87 -13.13 -10.55
N GLU A 350 -19.80 -13.90 -9.46
CA GLU A 350 -20.58 -15.15 -9.31
C GLU A 350 -22.08 -14.87 -9.50
N ARG A 351 -22.61 -13.85 -8.82
CA ARG A 351 -24.03 -13.46 -8.93
C ARG A 351 -24.41 -13.00 -10.34
N LEU A 352 -23.54 -12.26 -11.02
CA LEU A 352 -23.77 -11.83 -12.40
C LEU A 352 -23.78 -13.02 -13.37
N VAL A 353 -22.88 -13.99 -13.17
CA VAL A 353 -22.82 -15.22 -13.98
C VAL A 353 -24.08 -16.07 -13.76
N ASP A 354 -24.51 -16.27 -12.52
CA ASP A 354 -25.72 -17.03 -12.18
C ASP A 354 -26.99 -16.41 -12.80
N ALA A 355 -27.04 -15.08 -12.90
CA ALA A 355 -28.13 -14.34 -13.55
C ALA A 355 -28.00 -14.27 -15.10
N GLY A 356 -26.92 -14.83 -15.68
CA GLY A 356 -26.71 -14.84 -17.13
C GLY A 356 -26.40 -13.46 -17.72
N VAL A 357 -25.77 -12.56 -16.94
CA VAL A 357 -25.39 -11.22 -17.40
C VAL A 357 -24.37 -11.32 -18.55
N PRO A 358 -24.63 -10.72 -19.72
CA PRO A 358 -23.71 -10.76 -20.85
C PRO A 358 -22.60 -9.71 -20.72
N HIS A 359 -21.57 -9.83 -21.58
CA HIS A 359 -20.52 -8.80 -21.75
C HIS A 359 -19.78 -8.41 -20.46
N ILE A 360 -19.56 -9.36 -19.57
CA ILE A 360 -18.69 -9.23 -18.39
C ILE A 360 -17.44 -10.09 -18.58
N ALA A 361 -16.37 -9.80 -17.83
CA ALA A 361 -15.16 -10.60 -17.84
C ALA A 361 -15.37 -11.96 -17.14
N GLU A 362 -14.80 -13.02 -17.69
CA GLU A 362 -14.80 -14.32 -17.02
C GLU A 362 -13.76 -14.35 -15.89
N VAL A 363 -14.20 -14.73 -14.68
CA VAL A 363 -13.37 -14.88 -13.49
C VAL A 363 -13.02 -16.34 -13.27
N GLU A 364 -11.73 -16.64 -13.13
CA GLU A 364 -11.22 -17.98 -12.80
C GLU A 364 -11.10 -18.20 -11.30
N CYS A 365 -10.72 -17.17 -10.57
CA CYS A 365 -10.32 -17.25 -9.17
C CYS A 365 -10.43 -15.85 -8.56
N ALA A 366 -11.04 -15.76 -7.38
CA ALA A 366 -11.12 -14.50 -6.65
C ALA A 366 -11.06 -14.78 -5.15
N GLY A 367 -10.20 -14.07 -4.44
CA GLY A 367 -10.07 -14.30 -3.02
C GLY A 367 -9.16 -13.33 -2.27
N GLU A 368 -9.39 -13.29 -0.96
CA GLU A 368 -8.61 -12.50 -0.03
C GLU A 368 -7.20 -13.09 0.17
N VAL A 369 -6.19 -12.24 0.10
CA VAL A 369 -4.78 -12.61 0.28
C VAL A 369 -4.49 -12.88 1.75
N ARG A 370 -3.70 -13.92 2.03
CA ARG A 370 -3.42 -14.42 3.39
C ARG A 370 -1.92 -14.46 3.65
N TRP A 371 -1.57 -14.27 4.91
CA TRP A 371 -0.21 -14.48 5.42
C TRP A 371 0.12 -15.97 5.44
N GLU A 372 1.35 -16.35 5.08
CA GLU A 372 1.78 -17.76 5.05
C GLU A 372 1.89 -18.37 6.47
N GLU A 373 2.24 -17.54 7.47
CA GLU A 373 2.51 -17.99 8.84
C GLU A 373 1.28 -18.64 9.51
N ASP A 374 0.09 -18.06 9.33
CA ASP A 374 -1.12 -18.42 10.08
C ASP A 374 -2.42 -18.40 9.24
N ASN A 375 -2.32 -18.18 7.93
CA ASN A 375 -3.45 -18.04 7.00
C ASN A 375 -4.43 -16.90 7.33
N MET A 376 -4.07 -15.95 8.19
CA MET A 376 -4.88 -14.77 8.42
C MET A 376 -4.89 -13.86 7.20
N VAL A 377 -6.05 -13.25 6.93
CA VAL A 377 -6.20 -12.27 5.85
C VAL A 377 -5.31 -11.07 6.10
N GLN A 378 -4.66 -10.60 5.03
CA GLN A 378 -3.92 -9.34 5.08
C GLN A 378 -4.91 -8.17 5.12
N ARG A 379 -4.90 -7.42 6.22
CA ARG A 379 -5.78 -6.26 6.46
C ARG A 379 -4.97 -5.02 6.79
N THR A 380 -5.50 -3.88 6.39
CA THR A 380 -5.06 -2.57 6.89
C THR A 380 -5.44 -2.43 8.36
N ARG A 381 -4.64 -1.69 9.13
CA ARG A 381 -4.81 -1.56 10.58
C ARG A 381 -5.15 -0.15 11.02
N THR A 382 -4.93 0.88 10.18
CA THR A 382 -5.25 2.27 10.54
C THR A 382 -6.69 2.46 11.01
N ALA A 383 -7.65 1.75 10.37
CA ALA A 383 -9.07 1.81 10.74
C ALA A 383 -9.39 1.27 12.14
N GLU A 384 -8.53 0.43 12.73
CA GLU A 384 -8.70 -0.09 14.10
C GLU A 384 -8.66 1.05 15.13
N PHE A 385 -7.95 2.14 14.83
CA PHE A 385 -7.64 3.19 15.79
C PHE A 385 -8.48 4.46 15.65
N VAL A 386 -9.40 4.53 14.68
CA VAL A 386 -10.23 5.74 14.46
C VAL A 386 -11.11 6.07 15.67
N LYS A 387 -11.42 5.07 16.51
CA LYS A 387 -12.22 5.22 17.73
C LYS A 387 -11.39 5.28 19.03
N ALA A 388 -10.07 5.22 18.96
CA ALA A 388 -9.22 5.30 20.16
C ALA A 388 -9.36 6.65 20.87
N ASP A 389 -9.14 6.68 22.18
CA ASP A 389 -9.30 7.88 23.03
C ASP A 389 -8.30 9.00 22.71
N TRP A 390 -7.15 8.64 22.16
CA TRP A 390 -6.13 9.57 21.68
C TRP A 390 -6.39 10.05 20.24
N ALA A 391 -7.17 9.30 19.46
CA ALA A 391 -7.41 9.60 18.05
C ALA A 391 -8.39 10.76 17.86
N GLY A 392 -8.24 11.48 16.76
CA GLY A 392 -8.93 12.76 16.53
C GLY A 392 -9.94 12.66 15.42
N LEU A 393 -10.31 13.80 14.85
CA LEU A 393 -11.23 13.84 13.73
C LEU A 393 -10.60 13.19 12.48
N THR A 394 -11.20 12.09 12.03
CA THR A 394 -10.87 11.39 10.78
C THR A 394 -12.14 11.15 9.98
N ALA A 395 -12.12 11.36 8.67
CA ALA A 395 -13.30 11.19 7.82
C ALA A 395 -13.15 10.10 6.75
N ASN A 396 -11.92 9.80 6.31
CA ASN A 396 -11.66 8.98 5.12
C ASN A 396 -10.73 7.80 5.43
N ILE A 397 -11.02 7.08 6.52
CA ILE A 397 -10.29 5.88 6.94
C ILE A 397 -11.29 4.73 7.02
N HIS A 398 -11.10 3.72 6.16
CA HIS A 398 -11.98 2.55 6.08
C HIS A 398 -11.15 1.28 6.30
N PRO A 399 -11.69 0.24 6.96
CA PRO A 399 -11.03 -1.06 6.97
C PRO A 399 -10.97 -1.59 5.53
N LEU A 400 -9.78 -2.02 5.11
CA LEU A 400 -9.53 -2.62 3.79
C LEU A 400 -8.85 -3.98 3.97
N SER A 401 -9.19 -4.95 3.12
CA SER A 401 -8.53 -6.25 3.05
C SER A 401 -7.94 -6.47 1.65
N HIS A 402 -6.78 -7.11 1.59
CA HIS A 402 -6.07 -7.38 0.35
C HIS A 402 -6.76 -8.47 -0.45
N TYR A 403 -7.03 -8.23 -1.73
CA TYR A 403 -7.86 -9.08 -2.58
C TYR A 403 -7.28 -9.21 -3.99
N ARG A 404 -7.32 -10.42 -4.55
CA ARG A 404 -6.88 -10.71 -5.93
C ARG A 404 -7.96 -11.38 -6.74
N ILE A 405 -8.05 -11.02 -8.02
CA ILE A 405 -8.96 -11.62 -9.00
C ILE A 405 -8.18 -11.98 -10.27
N LEU A 406 -8.38 -13.19 -10.76
CA LEU A 406 -7.85 -13.68 -12.04
C LEU A 406 -8.95 -13.63 -13.08
N PHE A 407 -8.79 -12.75 -14.07
CA PHE A 407 -9.65 -12.68 -15.24
C PHE A 407 -9.05 -13.47 -16.40
N LYS A 408 -9.86 -14.29 -17.05
CA LYS A 408 -9.49 -15.00 -18.29
C LYS A 408 -9.54 -14.10 -19.50
N ASP A 409 -10.33 -13.03 -19.43
CA ASP A 409 -10.42 -12.05 -20.49
C ASP A 409 -9.43 -10.90 -20.28
N ILE A 410 -8.99 -10.35 -21.41
CA ILE A 410 -8.24 -9.11 -21.48
C ILE A 410 -8.90 -8.20 -22.51
N GLY A 411 -8.86 -6.91 -22.25
CA GLY A 411 -9.35 -5.92 -23.20
C GLY A 411 -8.53 -4.65 -23.14
N ARG A 412 -8.60 -3.90 -24.23
CA ARG A 412 -8.03 -2.55 -24.33
C ARG A 412 -9.09 -1.51 -23.92
N PRO A 413 -8.69 -0.35 -23.38
CA PRO A 413 -9.64 0.69 -23.00
C PRO A 413 -10.56 1.10 -24.16
N ILE A 414 -11.82 1.43 -23.86
CA ILE A 414 -12.78 1.85 -24.90
C ILE A 414 -12.25 3.02 -25.74
N THR A 415 -11.40 3.88 -25.18
CA THR A 415 -10.76 5.03 -25.87
C THR A 415 -9.85 4.64 -27.02
N LYS A 416 -9.48 3.35 -27.16
CA LYS A 416 -8.65 2.80 -28.23
C LYS A 416 -9.47 2.21 -29.39
N PHE A 417 -10.78 2.49 -29.46
CA PHE A 417 -11.66 2.00 -30.51
C PHE A 417 -11.09 2.25 -31.92
N GLY A 418 -11.28 1.28 -32.83
CA GLY A 418 -10.82 1.37 -34.21
C GLY A 418 -11.78 2.11 -35.14
N SER A 419 -13.05 2.26 -34.75
CA SER A 419 -14.07 2.97 -35.50
C SER A 419 -15.20 3.44 -34.59
N THR A 420 -15.96 4.45 -35.02
CA THR A 420 -17.16 4.91 -34.30
C THR A 420 -18.18 3.78 -34.13
N HIS A 421 -18.27 2.88 -35.11
CA HIS A 421 -19.11 1.68 -34.99
C HIS A 421 -18.69 0.83 -33.78
N GLN A 422 -17.39 0.52 -33.64
CA GLN A 422 -16.90 -0.26 -32.51
C GLN A 422 -17.13 0.44 -31.17
N LEU A 423 -16.96 1.76 -31.12
CA LEU A 423 -17.26 2.54 -29.91
C LEU A 423 -18.74 2.38 -29.50
N VAL A 424 -19.67 2.56 -30.46
CA VAL A 424 -21.11 2.44 -30.20
C VAL A 424 -21.49 1.01 -29.82
N THR A 425 -20.91 -0.01 -30.47
CA THR A 425 -21.10 -1.41 -30.09
C THR A 425 -20.64 -1.67 -28.66
N ALA A 426 -19.43 -1.21 -28.29
CA ALA A 426 -18.89 -1.45 -26.97
C ALA A 426 -19.73 -0.78 -25.87
N LEU A 427 -20.20 0.45 -26.11
CA LEU A 427 -21.15 1.13 -25.21
C LEU A 427 -22.48 0.40 -25.12
N SER A 428 -23.01 -0.09 -26.24
CA SER A 428 -24.25 -0.88 -26.26
C SER A 428 -24.12 -2.14 -25.43
N HIS A 429 -23.01 -2.86 -25.53
CA HIS A 429 -22.73 -4.06 -24.74
C HIS A 429 -22.63 -3.74 -23.24
N ALA A 430 -21.97 -2.65 -22.86
CA ALA A 430 -21.91 -2.22 -21.46
C ALA A 430 -23.29 -1.84 -20.90
N ILE A 431 -24.13 -1.17 -21.70
CA ILE A 431 -25.52 -0.85 -21.33
C ILE A 431 -26.34 -2.13 -21.16
N GLU A 432 -26.19 -3.10 -22.06
CA GLU A 432 -26.87 -4.38 -21.99
C GLU A 432 -26.44 -5.17 -20.73
N ALA A 433 -25.13 -5.28 -20.48
CA ALA A 433 -24.59 -5.90 -19.27
C ALA A 433 -25.18 -5.28 -18.00
N HIS A 434 -25.15 -3.95 -17.91
CA HIS A 434 -25.72 -3.25 -16.76
C HIS A 434 -27.24 -3.42 -16.66
N SER A 435 -27.97 -3.44 -17.77
CA SER A 435 -29.42 -3.63 -17.79
C SER A 435 -29.80 -4.99 -17.22
N VAL A 436 -29.13 -6.07 -17.66
CA VAL A 436 -29.38 -7.42 -17.14
C VAL A 436 -28.92 -7.52 -15.69
N ALA A 437 -27.74 -6.98 -15.34
CA ALA A 437 -27.27 -6.94 -13.96
C ALA A 437 -28.26 -6.24 -13.01
N TYR A 438 -28.81 -5.12 -13.44
CA TYR A 438 -29.78 -4.37 -12.65
C TYR A 438 -31.10 -5.14 -12.52
N ASN A 439 -31.71 -5.56 -13.62
CA ASN A 439 -33.08 -6.12 -13.60
C ASN A 439 -33.14 -7.57 -13.12
N ASP A 440 -32.12 -8.37 -13.42
CA ASP A 440 -32.17 -9.83 -13.25
C ASP A 440 -31.22 -10.32 -12.14
N ALA A 441 -30.21 -9.53 -11.78
CA ALA A 441 -29.28 -9.84 -10.69
C ALA A 441 -29.44 -8.93 -9.45
N ASP A 442 -30.26 -7.88 -9.51
CA ASP A 442 -30.35 -6.82 -8.49
C ASP A 442 -28.98 -6.18 -8.13
N VAL A 443 -28.12 -6.00 -9.15
CA VAL A 443 -26.80 -5.40 -8.99
C VAL A 443 -26.75 -4.06 -9.71
N LEU A 444 -26.48 -2.99 -8.95
CA LEU A 444 -26.21 -1.65 -9.49
C LEU A 444 -24.69 -1.39 -9.48
N HIS A 445 -24.07 -1.14 -10.63
CA HIS A 445 -22.61 -1.03 -10.75
C HIS A 445 -22.00 0.18 -10.02
N ARG A 446 -22.68 1.34 -10.01
CA ARG A 446 -22.28 2.61 -9.38
C ARG A 446 -20.98 3.29 -9.85
N ASP A 447 -20.20 2.68 -10.75
CA ASP A 447 -18.93 3.26 -11.25
C ASP A 447 -18.76 3.09 -12.76
N ILE A 448 -19.81 3.41 -13.53
CA ILE A 448 -19.73 3.34 -15.00
C ILE A 448 -18.95 4.55 -15.52
N SER A 449 -17.80 4.28 -16.13
CA SER A 449 -16.93 5.29 -16.74
C SER A 449 -16.25 4.75 -17.99
N ALA A 450 -15.60 5.62 -18.78
CA ALA A 450 -14.79 5.18 -19.91
C ALA A 450 -13.59 4.30 -19.50
N GLY A 451 -13.18 4.33 -18.22
CA GLY A 451 -12.13 3.45 -17.69
C GLY A 451 -12.60 2.02 -17.43
N ASN A 452 -13.92 1.83 -17.27
CA ASN A 452 -14.53 0.56 -16.85
C ASN A 452 -15.25 -0.17 -17.99
N VAL A 453 -15.10 0.32 -19.22
CA VAL A 453 -15.53 -0.38 -20.44
C VAL A 453 -14.30 -0.73 -21.26
N LEU A 454 -14.13 -2.02 -21.53
CA LEU A 454 -13.05 -2.56 -22.35
C LEU A 454 -13.57 -3.07 -23.69
N ILE A 455 -12.66 -3.16 -24.66
CA ILE A 455 -12.88 -3.83 -25.94
C ILE A 455 -12.04 -5.12 -25.92
N ASN A 456 -12.70 -6.26 -25.97
CA ASN A 456 -12.04 -7.57 -25.97
C ASN A 456 -11.39 -7.90 -27.32
N ARG A 457 -10.75 -9.07 -27.43
CA ARG A 457 -10.10 -9.55 -28.66
C ARG A 457 -11.04 -9.70 -29.86
N LYS A 458 -12.32 -9.96 -29.62
CA LYS A 458 -13.35 -10.08 -30.67
C LYS A 458 -13.84 -8.71 -31.14
N GLY A 459 -13.41 -7.63 -30.49
CA GLY A 459 -13.85 -6.26 -30.77
C GLY A 459 -15.17 -5.90 -30.09
N GLU A 460 -15.64 -6.72 -29.16
CA GLU A 460 -16.89 -6.56 -28.40
C GLU A 460 -16.62 -5.76 -27.11
N GLY A 461 -17.63 -5.04 -26.63
CA GLY A 461 -17.56 -4.35 -25.33
C GLY A 461 -17.63 -5.32 -24.16
N MET A 462 -16.98 -4.94 -23.05
CA MET A 462 -17.01 -5.66 -21.79
C MET A 462 -17.04 -4.67 -20.61
N LEU A 463 -17.98 -4.83 -19.68
CA LEU A 463 -18.10 -3.99 -18.48
C LEU A 463 -17.37 -4.66 -17.30
N ILE A 464 -16.48 -3.89 -16.65
CA ILE A 464 -15.58 -4.36 -15.58
C ILE A 464 -15.62 -3.42 -14.36
N ASP A 465 -14.88 -3.76 -13.31
CA ASP A 465 -14.73 -2.97 -12.07
C ASP A 465 -16.03 -2.88 -11.25
N TRP A 466 -16.54 -4.05 -10.85
CA TRP A 466 -17.77 -4.18 -10.08
C TRP A 466 -17.57 -4.07 -8.56
N ASP A 467 -16.41 -3.60 -8.11
CA ASP A 467 -16.05 -3.54 -6.69
C ASP A 467 -16.83 -2.49 -5.88
N LEU A 468 -17.35 -1.47 -6.56
CA LEU A 468 -18.29 -0.50 -6.00
C LEU A 468 -19.74 -0.90 -6.26
N ALA A 469 -20.05 -2.10 -6.73
CA ALA A 469 -21.43 -2.49 -6.96
C ALA A 469 -22.27 -2.49 -5.67
N LEU A 470 -23.57 -2.20 -5.80
CA LEU A 470 -24.56 -2.34 -4.75
C LEU A 470 -25.49 -3.49 -5.12
N ILE A 471 -25.56 -4.49 -4.25
CA ILE A 471 -26.68 -5.43 -4.27
C ILE A 471 -27.85 -4.72 -3.58
N TYR A 472 -28.92 -4.47 -4.32
CA TYR A 472 -30.09 -3.78 -3.78
C TYR A 472 -31.25 -4.77 -3.65
N ASP A 473 -32.00 -4.72 -2.54
CA ASP A 473 -33.14 -5.61 -2.35
C ASP A 473 -34.38 -5.03 -3.03
N ASN A 474 -34.78 -5.61 -4.15
CA ASN A 474 -36.00 -5.26 -4.88
C ASN A 474 -37.22 -6.07 -4.39
N SER A 475 -37.11 -6.80 -3.26
CA SER A 475 -38.23 -7.54 -2.70
C SER A 475 -39.38 -6.61 -2.27
N PRO A 476 -40.66 -6.98 -2.51
CA PRO A 476 -41.82 -6.20 -2.08
C PRO A 476 -41.85 -5.88 -0.57
N SER A 477 -41.10 -6.64 0.24
CA SER A 477 -40.92 -6.44 1.68
C SER A 477 -40.02 -5.24 2.05
N ALA A 478 -39.05 -4.87 1.21
CA ALA A 478 -38.14 -3.76 1.47
C ALA A 478 -38.78 -2.39 1.19
N VAL A 479 -39.63 -2.30 0.16
CA VAL A 479 -40.35 -1.08 -0.23
C VAL A 479 -41.34 -0.61 0.86
N ASN A 480 -41.87 -1.53 1.67
CA ASN A 480 -42.76 -1.19 2.79
C ASN A 480 -42.04 -0.69 4.05
N LYS A 481 -40.70 -0.83 4.14
CA LYS A 481 -39.93 -0.28 5.27
C LYS A 481 -39.53 1.18 5.05
N SER A 482 -39.30 1.60 3.81
CA SER A 482 -38.93 2.99 3.48
C SER A 482 -40.12 3.96 3.42
N ALA A 483 -41.35 3.45 3.37
CA ALA A 483 -42.56 4.29 3.40
C ALA A 483 -43.05 4.64 4.82
N ASN A 484 -42.44 4.07 5.86
CA ASN A 484 -42.83 4.27 7.28
C ASN A 484 -41.67 4.77 8.17
N SER A 485 -40.59 5.28 7.58
CA SER A 485 -39.47 5.89 8.32
C SER A 485 -39.36 7.38 8.08
#